data_AF-X0VGC0-F1
#
_entry.id   AF-X0VGC0-F1
#
_cell.length_a   1.000
_cell.length_b   1.000
_cell.length_c   1.000
_cell.angle_alpha   90.00
_cell.angle_beta   90.00
_cell.angle_gamma   90.00
#
_symmetry.space_group_name_H-M   'P 1'
#
loop_
_entity.id
_entity.type
_entity.pdbx_description
1 polymer ?
#
loop_
_entity_poly.entity_id
_entity_poly.type
_entity_poly.pdbx_seq_one_letter_code
_entity_poly.pdbx_strand_id
1 'polypeptide(L)'
;SRAGAEGIPFYEKCIQEDFESKNPGIKVQIEPAPDGWVEKLLAQMIAGAAVDLFQAWGNIFYNWTERDLLLDCQPFVDRDMSDAEVAQYNDFQWEGLVMKGVRVGMPKYINLMTLTLNVGMWEKYGVDLPPEDGNYDHDDYAGWMKQLTESARSKGDEGVWGGWLPMWAWDRFWNHIHMFDGLVVDEKYGKKCMLGEENAQAAFKWAYDLEWTNNYHAQPGQVENKWFRQAVNAKFIMTAESGTYPISSDRDFQEAGIKW
;
A
#
# COMPACT_ATOMS: atom_id res chain seq x y z
N SER A 1 -6.74 -0.13 10.92
CA SER A 1 -5.38 -0.66 10.66
C SER A 1 -5.46 -2.18 10.54
N ARG A 2 -4.63 -2.82 9.71
CA ARG A 2 -4.55 -4.30 9.60
C ARG A 2 -3.94 -4.99 10.80
N ALA A 3 -3.21 -4.21 11.59
CA ALA A 3 -2.77 -4.57 12.93
C ALA A 3 -3.79 -4.13 13.99
N GLY A 4 -4.97 -3.65 13.57
CA GLY A 4 -6.08 -3.29 14.46
C GLY A 4 -6.93 -4.49 14.85
N ALA A 5 -7.81 -4.29 15.82
CA ALA A 5 -8.54 -5.35 16.52
C ALA A 5 -9.45 -6.23 15.63
N GLU A 6 -9.92 -5.73 14.48
CA GLU A 6 -10.87 -6.44 13.60
C GLU A 6 -10.32 -7.78 13.08
N GLY A 7 -9.01 -7.86 12.83
CA GLY A 7 -8.36 -9.08 12.33
C GLY A 7 -8.02 -10.10 13.40
N ILE A 8 -8.06 -9.74 14.69
CA ILE A 8 -7.58 -10.58 15.79
C ILE A 8 -8.30 -11.94 15.84
N PRO A 9 -9.64 -12.03 15.77
CA PRO A 9 -10.32 -13.33 15.86
C PRO A 9 -9.88 -14.31 14.77
N PHE A 10 -9.58 -13.81 13.57
CA PHE A 10 -9.05 -14.63 12.49
C PHE A 10 -7.62 -15.11 12.80
N TYR A 11 -6.74 -14.23 13.28
CA TYR A 11 -5.38 -14.62 13.64
C TYR A 11 -5.33 -15.59 14.81
N GLU A 12 -6.14 -15.38 15.86
CA GLU A 12 -6.25 -16.28 17.01
C GLU A 12 -6.66 -17.67 16.55
N LYS A 13 -7.66 -17.76 15.66
CA LYS A 13 -8.09 -19.04 15.08
C LYS A 13 -6.96 -19.73 14.32
N CYS A 14 -6.30 -19.04 13.39
CA CYS A 14 -5.17 -19.63 12.62
C CYS A 14 -4.04 -20.08 13.55
N ILE A 15 -3.68 -19.28 14.55
CA ILE A 15 -2.62 -19.62 15.50
C ILE A 15 -3.01 -20.86 16.33
N GLN A 16 -4.25 -20.94 16.79
CA GLN A 16 -4.73 -22.08 17.55
C GLN A 16 -4.74 -23.36 16.69
N GLU A 17 -5.28 -23.28 15.48
CA GLU A 17 -5.46 -24.43 14.58
C GLU A 17 -4.14 -24.90 13.96
N ASP A 18 -3.29 -23.98 13.48
CA ASP A 18 -2.13 -24.31 12.67
C ASP A 18 -0.81 -24.38 13.46
N PHE A 19 -0.68 -23.58 14.53
CA PHE A 19 0.57 -23.44 15.29
C PHE A 19 0.52 -24.08 16.67
N GLU A 20 -0.39 -23.68 17.57
CA GLU A 20 -0.43 -24.20 18.94
C GLU A 20 -0.73 -25.70 18.99
N SER A 21 -1.56 -26.21 18.07
CA SER A 21 -1.87 -27.64 17.95
C SER A 21 -0.62 -28.49 17.69
N LYS A 22 0.37 -27.94 16.97
CA LYS A 22 1.66 -28.58 16.66
C LYS A 22 2.76 -28.23 17.66
N ASN A 23 2.54 -27.21 18.50
CA ASN A 23 3.50 -26.67 19.46
C ASN A 23 2.87 -26.56 20.86
N PRO A 24 2.50 -27.68 21.52
CA PRO A 24 1.66 -27.67 22.72
C PRO A 24 2.28 -26.97 23.95
N GLY A 25 3.60 -26.68 23.92
CA GLY A 25 4.29 -25.93 24.97
C GLY A 25 4.39 -24.42 24.73
N ILE A 26 3.93 -23.93 23.57
CA ILE A 26 4.00 -22.52 23.19
C ILE A 26 2.59 -21.94 23.20
N LYS A 27 2.43 -20.79 23.86
CA LYS A 27 1.19 -20.03 23.88
C LYS A 27 1.43 -18.66 23.26
N VAL A 28 0.56 -18.27 22.35
CA VAL A 28 0.68 -17.00 21.64
C VAL A 28 -0.41 -16.06 22.14
N GLN A 29 0.00 -14.85 22.52
CA GLN A 29 -0.92 -13.77 22.89
C GLN A 29 -0.82 -12.68 21.83
N ILE A 30 -1.97 -12.20 21.36
CA ILE A 30 -2.05 -11.17 20.33
C ILE A 30 -2.54 -9.88 20.97
N GLU A 31 -1.78 -8.81 20.83
CA GLU A 31 -2.24 -7.46 21.17
C GLU A 31 -2.52 -6.65 19.89
N PRO A 32 -3.61 -5.87 19.85
CA PRO A 32 -3.85 -4.95 18.76
C PRO A 32 -2.76 -3.87 18.75
N ALA A 33 -2.24 -3.56 17.57
CA ALA A 33 -1.36 -2.42 17.41
C ALA A 33 -2.14 -1.12 17.72
N PRO A 34 -1.66 -0.31 18.67
CA PRO A 34 -2.32 0.93 19.04
C PRO A 34 -2.12 2.02 17.97
N ASP A 35 -2.84 3.12 18.09
CA ASP A 35 -2.49 4.34 17.34
C ASP A 35 -1.06 4.78 17.71
N GLY A 36 -0.27 5.16 16.70
CA GLY A 36 1.15 5.47 16.88
C GLY A 36 1.98 4.25 17.31
N TRP A 37 1.60 3.04 16.86
CA TRP A 37 2.31 1.81 17.23
C TRP A 37 3.79 1.82 16.85
N VAL A 38 4.20 2.53 15.80
CA VAL A 38 5.60 2.59 15.35
C VAL A 38 6.47 3.21 16.44
N GLU A 39 6.07 4.37 16.96
CA GLU A 39 6.79 5.09 18.02
C GLU A 39 6.72 4.33 19.35
N LYS A 40 5.56 3.75 19.68
CA LYS A 40 5.36 2.97 20.91
C LYS A 40 6.19 1.69 20.91
N LEU A 41 6.19 0.94 19.81
CA LEU A 41 6.97 -0.29 19.68
C LEU A 41 8.47 0.02 19.73
N LEU A 42 8.92 1.09 19.07
CA LEU A 42 10.30 1.56 19.20
C LEU A 42 10.69 1.86 20.66
N ALA A 43 9.83 2.55 21.41
CA ALA A 43 10.07 2.83 22.82
C ALA A 43 10.13 1.55 23.66
N GLN A 44 9.24 0.58 23.39
CA GLN A 44 9.25 -0.72 24.05
C GLN A 44 10.51 -1.52 23.71
N MET A 45 10.99 -1.49 22.45
CA MET A 45 12.24 -2.15 22.04
C MET A 45 13.43 -1.57 22.81
N ILE A 46 13.54 -0.24 22.90
CA ILE A 46 14.60 0.44 23.66
C ILE A 46 14.52 0.10 25.16
N ALA A 47 13.32 -0.03 25.70
CA ALA A 47 13.09 -0.39 27.10
C ALA A 47 13.30 -1.89 27.40
N GLY A 48 13.52 -2.74 26.38
CA GLY A 48 13.62 -4.19 26.54
C GLY A 48 12.28 -4.86 26.94
N ALA A 49 11.16 -4.27 26.53
CA ALA A 49 9.80 -4.69 26.89
C ALA A 49 8.88 -4.80 25.65
N ALA A 50 9.45 -4.90 24.45
CA ALA A 50 8.69 -5.13 23.22
C ALA A 50 8.13 -6.55 23.14
N VAL A 51 7.11 -6.72 22.29
CA VAL A 51 6.61 -8.02 21.88
C VAL A 51 7.69 -8.83 21.15
N ASP A 52 7.59 -10.17 21.24
CA ASP A 52 8.52 -11.07 20.56
C ASP A 52 8.37 -11.05 19.03
N LEU A 53 7.12 -10.93 18.56
CA LEU A 53 6.76 -10.94 17.14
C LEU A 53 5.80 -9.78 16.84
N PHE A 54 6.06 -9.07 15.74
CA PHE A 54 5.21 -7.98 15.27
C PHE A 54 5.12 -7.98 13.74
N GLN A 55 4.14 -7.26 13.21
CA GLN A 55 4.01 -7.02 11.78
C GLN A 55 4.41 -5.58 11.47
N ALA A 56 5.32 -5.39 10.52
CA ALA A 56 5.73 -4.09 10.04
C ALA A 56 5.88 -4.09 8.51
N TRP A 57 6.01 -2.91 7.92
CA TRP A 57 6.14 -2.73 6.47
C TRP A 57 6.92 -1.47 6.13
N GLY A 58 7.37 -1.39 4.89
CA GLY A 58 7.98 -0.18 4.33
C GLY A 58 9.28 0.24 5.02
N ASN A 59 9.48 1.55 5.10
CA ASN A 59 10.69 2.19 5.63
C ASN A 59 10.88 2.04 7.15
N ILE A 60 9.89 1.51 7.86
CA ILE A 60 9.91 1.36 9.31
C ILE A 60 11.09 0.47 9.75
N PHE A 61 11.34 -0.61 9.02
CA PHE A 61 12.42 -1.55 9.32
C PHE A 61 13.80 -0.89 9.32
N TYR A 62 14.08 0.02 8.38
CA TYR A 62 15.36 0.72 8.31
C TYR A 62 15.72 1.41 9.62
N ASN A 63 14.76 2.13 10.20
CA ASN A 63 14.98 2.83 11.46
C ASN A 63 15.35 1.87 12.61
N TRP A 64 14.81 0.65 12.62
CA TRP A 64 15.04 -0.31 13.69
C TRP A 64 16.28 -1.16 13.46
N THR A 65 16.55 -1.55 12.21
CA THR A 65 17.77 -2.28 11.83
C THR A 65 19.02 -1.45 12.07
N GLU A 66 19.00 -0.14 11.79
CA GLU A 66 20.15 0.74 12.05
C GLU A 66 20.51 0.90 13.53
N ARG A 67 19.60 0.50 14.43
CA ARG A 67 19.75 0.59 15.87
C ARG A 67 19.95 -0.77 16.52
N ASP A 68 20.18 -1.82 15.73
CA ASP A 68 20.33 -3.20 16.17
C ASP A 68 19.16 -3.71 17.04
N LEU A 69 17.93 -3.24 16.74
CA LEU A 69 16.72 -3.59 17.51
C LEU A 69 15.99 -4.83 16.98
N LEU A 70 16.42 -5.39 15.85
CA LEU A 70 15.76 -6.51 15.19
C LEU A 70 16.65 -7.75 15.20
N LEU A 71 16.06 -8.90 15.54
CA LEU A 71 16.74 -10.19 15.48
C LEU A 71 17.00 -10.59 14.02
N ASP A 72 18.22 -11.02 13.73
CA ASP A 72 18.53 -11.63 12.43
C ASP A 72 17.78 -12.96 12.29
N CYS A 73 16.87 -13.02 11.31
CA CYS A 73 16.07 -14.21 11.05
C CYS A 73 16.83 -15.24 10.18
N GLN A 74 17.94 -14.87 9.54
CA GLN A 74 18.65 -15.75 8.61
C GLN A 74 19.10 -17.08 9.25
N PRO A 75 19.63 -17.11 10.49
CA PRO A 75 20.00 -18.38 11.13
C PRO A 75 18.83 -19.36 11.34
N PHE A 76 17.59 -18.85 11.45
CA PHE A 76 16.40 -19.70 11.57
C PHE A 76 15.96 -20.23 10.20
N VAL A 77 16.07 -19.39 9.16
CA VAL A 77 15.85 -19.83 7.78
C VAL A 77 16.81 -20.96 7.42
N ASP A 78 18.10 -20.78 7.67
CA ASP A 78 19.14 -21.77 7.33
C ASP A 78 18.94 -23.11 8.07
N ARG A 79 18.37 -23.04 9.28
CA ARG A 79 18.11 -24.22 10.12
C ARG A 79 16.85 -24.97 9.71
N ASP A 80 15.77 -24.23 9.44
CA ASP A 80 14.41 -24.79 9.40
C ASP A 80 13.79 -24.85 8.00
N MET A 81 14.34 -24.13 7.01
CA MET A 81 13.76 -24.03 5.68
C MET A 81 14.66 -24.67 4.62
N SER A 82 14.04 -25.39 3.69
CA SER A 82 14.70 -25.86 2.47
C SER A 82 14.75 -24.78 1.40
N ASP A 83 15.71 -24.88 0.47
CA ASP A 83 15.79 -24.01 -0.70
C ASP A 83 14.49 -24.02 -1.52
N ALA A 84 13.80 -25.17 -1.56
CA ALA A 84 12.53 -25.32 -2.26
C ALA A 84 11.38 -24.55 -1.59
N GLU A 85 11.39 -24.41 -0.26
CA GLU A 85 10.42 -23.57 0.46
C GLU A 85 10.76 -22.09 0.31
N VAL A 86 12.03 -21.73 0.36
CA VAL A 86 12.50 -20.35 0.11
C VAL A 86 12.11 -19.90 -1.29
N ALA A 87 12.27 -20.76 -2.29
CA ALA A 87 11.90 -20.48 -3.68
C ALA A 87 10.40 -20.27 -3.92
N GLN A 88 9.53 -20.51 -2.92
CA GLN A 88 8.10 -20.19 -3.03
C GLN A 88 7.81 -18.70 -2.75
N TYR A 89 8.73 -17.98 -2.13
CA TYR A 89 8.59 -16.54 -1.95
C TYR A 89 8.93 -15.78 -3.22
N ASN A 90 8.31 -14.60 -3.39
CA ASN A 90 8.71 -13.70 -4.45
C ASN A 90 10.06 -13.05 -4.13
N ASP A 91 10.99 -13.09 -5.09
CA ASP A 91 12.37 -12.62 -4.93
C ASP A 91 12.44 -11.20 -4.37
N PHE A 92 11.67 -10.26 -4.93
CA PHE A 92 11.71 -8.86 -4.49
C PHE A 92 11.32 -8.69 -3.01
N GLN A 93 10.41 -9.51 -2.51
CA GLN A 93 9.99 -9.47 -1.11
C GLN A 93 11.00 -10.18 -0.21
N TRP A 94 11.48 -11.33 -0.65
CA TRP A 94 12.47 -12.13 0.07
C TRP A 94 13.78 -11.37 0.27
N GLU A 95 14.27 -10.71 -0.78
CA GLU A 95 15.46 -9.86 -0.77
C GLU A 95 15.20 -8.49 -0.12
N GLY A 96 13.99 -7.94 -0.25
CA GLY A 96 13.61 -6.65 0.34
C GLY A 96 13.63 -6.65 1.87
N LEU A 97 13.51 -7.83 2.49
CA LEU A 97 13.66 -8.03 3.94
C LEU A 97 15.10 -8.32 4.37
N VAL A 98 16.07 -8.17 3.47
CA VAL A 98 17.50 -8.11 3.83
C VAL A 98 17.94 -6.66 3.83
N MET A 99 18.33 -6.16 4.99
CA MET A 99 18.76 -4.78 5.19
C MET A 99 20.12 -4.75 5.86
N LYS A 100 21.10 -4.11 5.21
CA LYS A 100 22.50 -4.06 5.68
C LYS A 100 23.07 -5.46 6.02
N GLY A 101 22.69 -6.48 5.25
CA GLY A 101 23.15 -7.87 5.43
C GLY A 101 22.38 -8.68 6.48
N VAL A 102 21.40 -8.09 7.16
CA VAL A 102 20.57 -8.77 8.17
C VAL A 102 19.20 -9.10 7.58
N ARG A 103 18.69 -10.32 7.78
CA ARG A 103 17.30 -10.64 7.44
C ARG A 103 16.39 -10.16 8.57
N VAL A 104 15.69 -9.06 8.35
CA VAL A 104 14.95 -8.34 9.39
C VAL A 104 13.52 -8.86 9.62
N GLY A 105 13.14 -9.90 8.89
CA GLY A 105 11.84 -10.53 9.02
C GLY A 105 11.56 -11.54 7.90
N MET A 106 10.37 -12.13 7.97
CA MET A 106 9.86 -13.09 6.98
C MET A 106 8.72 -12.48 6.16
N PRO A 107 8.62 -12.79 4.85
CA PRO A 107 7.49 -12.37 4.03
C PRO A 107 6.15 -12.86 4.58
N LYS A 108 5.18 -11.96 4.74
CA LYS A 108 3.79 -12.32 5.15
C LYS A 108 2.80 -12.22 3.99
N TYR A 109 2.81 -11.11 3.28
CA TYR A 109 1.93 -10.85 2.13
C TYR A 109 2.53 -9.76 1.25
N ILE A 110 2.04 -9.65 0.01
CA ILE A 110 2.43 -8.59 -0.93
C ILE A 110 1.29 -7.59 -1.05
N ASN A 111 1.64 -6.31 -0.98
CA ASN A 111 0.76 -5.21 -1.34
C ASN A 111 1.10 -4.77 -2.76
N LEU A 112 0.20 -5.00 -3.71
CA LEU A 112 0.38 -4.57 -5.10
C LEU A 112 -0.31 -3.22 -5.30
N MET A 113 0.39 -2.27 -5.93
CA MET A 113 -0.23 -1.02 -6.35
C MET A 113 -1.06 -1.29 -7.59
N THR A 114 -2.32 -0.86 -7.57
CA THR A 114 -3.25 -1.08 -8.69
C THR A 114 -4.09 0.16 -8.94
N LEU A 115 -4.61 0.25 -10.15
CA LEU A 115 -5.74 1.12 -10.48
C LEU A 115 -7.05 0.40 -10.11
N THR A 116 -7.78 0.91 -9.13
CA THR A 116 -9.17 0.47 -8.87
C THR A 116 -10.12 1.32 -9.69
N LEU A 117 -10.99 0.70 -10.48
CA LEU A 117 -12.00 1.37 -11.29
C LEU A 117 -13.38 1.14 -10.70
N ASN A 118 -14.25 2.15 -10.66
CA ASN A 118 -15.68 1.96 -10.46
C ASN A 118 -16.35 1.88 -11.83
N VAL A 119 -16.30 0.70 -12.45
CA VAL A 119 -16.82 0.44 -13.81
C VAL A 119 -18.25 0.95 -13.99
N GLY A 120 -19.11 0.81 -12.97
CA GLY A 120 -20.48 1.33 -13.03
C GLY A 120 -20.56 2.85 -13.19
N MET A 121 -19.59 3.59 -12.64
CA MET A 121 -19.49 5.05 -12.82
C MET A 121 -18.89 5.41 -14.18
N TRP A 122 -17.88 4.69 -14.66
CA TRP A 122 -17.35 4.87 -16.02
C TRP A 122 -18.47 4.72 -17.07
N GLU A 123 -19.28 3.66 -16.96
CA GLU A 123 -20.46 3.44 -17.79
C GLU A 123 -21.52 4.55 -17.62
N LYS A 124 -21.81 4.98 -16.37
CA LYS A 124 -22.74 6.09 -16.09
C LYS A 124 -22.33 7.38 -16.81
N TYR A 125 -21.04 7.67 -16.87
CA TYR A 125 -20.52 8.89 -17.50
C TYR A 125 -20.12 8.73 -18.97
N GLY A 126 -20.22 7.51 -19.51
CA GLY A 126 -20.00 7.25 -20.93
C GLY A 126 -18.54 7.39 -21.34
N VAL A 127 -17.61 7.03 -20.45
CA VAL A 127 -16.18 6.97 -20.74
C VAL A 127 -15.78 5.51 -20.88
N ASP A 128 -15.09 5.17 -21.97
CA ASP A 128 -14.62 3.82 -22.23
C ASP A 128 -13.59 3.39 -21.19
N LEU A 129 -13.65 2.12 -20.78
CA LEU A 129 -12.66 1.56 -19.85
C LEU A 129 -11.25 1.53 -20.47
N PRO A 130 -10.18 1.58 -19.66
CA PRO A 130 -8.83 1.36 -20.13
C PRO A 130 -8.70 0.02 -20.87
N PRO A 131 -7.84 -0.08 -21.90
CA PRO A 131 -7.67 -1.33 -22.64
C PRO A 131 -7.06 -2.42 -21.74
N GLU A 132 -7.58 -3.65 -21.88
CA GLU A 132 -7.16 -4.79 -21.05
C GLU A 132 -5.73 -5.26 -21.33
N ASP A 133 -5.15 -4.89 -22.48
CA ASP A 133 -3.78 -5.22 -22.85
C ASP A 133 -2.73 -4.39 -22.09
N GLY A 134 -3.16 -3.37 -21.32
CA GLY A 134 -2.29 -2.51 -20.55
C GLY A 134 -1.48 -1.52 -21.39
N ASN A 135 -1.80 -1.37 -22.68
CA ASN A 135 -1.07 -0.48 -23.59
C ASN A 135 -1.58 0.96 -23.47
N TYR A 136 -1.29 1.59 -22.33
CA TYR A 136 -1.55 2.99 -22.05
C TYR A 136 -0.48 3.56 -21.13
N ASP A 137 -0.32 4.88 -21.14
CA ASP A 137 0.64 5.59 -20.31
C ASP A 137 -0.02 6.55 -19.30
N HIS A 138 0.80 7.36 -18.64
CA HIS A 138 0.33 8.34 -17.65
C HIS A 138 -0.47 9.50 -18.27
N ASP A 139 -0.29 9.80 -19.56
CA ASP A 139 -1.02 10.84 -20.28
C ASP A 139 -2.41 10.33 -20.69
N ASP A 140 -2.50 9.08 -21.15
CA ASP A 140 -3.79 8.40 -21.37
C ASP A 140 -4.60 8.39 -20.07
N TYR A 141 -3.96 8.00 -18.96
CA TYR A 141 -4.57 8.00 -17.64
C TYR A 141 -5.08 9.38 -17.23
N ALA A 142 -4.24 10.43 -17.34
CA ALA A 142 -4.64 11.81 -17.06
C ALA A 142 -5.81 12.26 -17.96
N GLY A 143 -5.80 11.81 -19.23
CA GLY A 143 -6.88 12.02 -20.19
C GLY A 143 -8.21 11.43 -19.73
N TRP A 144 -8.21 10.20 -19.21
CA TRP A 144 -9.42 9.60 -18.64
C TRP A 144 -9.90 10.32 -17.39
N MET A 145 -9.00 10.71 -16.48
CA MET A 145 -9.38 11.43 -15.25
C MET A 145 -10.08 12.75 -15.59
N LYS A 146 -9.57 13.45 -16.60
CA LYS A 146 -10.20 14.64 -17.18
C LYS A 146 -11.59 14.31 -17.74
N GLN A 147 -11.70 13.32 -18.63
CA GLN A 147 -12.98 12.97 -19.27
C GLN A 147 -14.05 12.58 -18.25
N LEU A 148 -13.70 11.76 -17.26
CA LEU A 148 -14.61 11.36 -16.20
C LEU A 148 -15.09 12.57 -15.39
N THR A 149 -14.17 13.40 -14.93
CA THR A 149 -14.49 14.56 -14.10
C THR A 149 -15.35 15.57 -14.86
N GLU A 150 -14.99 15.90 -16.10
CA GLU A 150 -15.76 16.83 -16.93
C GLU A 150 -17.14 16.26 -17.32
N SER A 151 -17.23 14.95 -17.59
CA SER A 151 -18.51 14.28 -17.82
C SER A 151 -19.41 14.34 -16.58
N ALA A 152 -18.86 14.15 -15.36
CA ALA A 152 -19.61 14.30 -14.13
C ALA A 152 -20.12 15.74 -13.93
N ARG A 153 -19.23 16.73 -14.09
CA ARG A 153 -19.58 18.16 -14.02
C ARG A 153 -20.66 18.54 -15.02
N SER A 154 -20.58 18.06 -16.27
CA SER A 154 -21.58 18.35 -17.31
C SER A 154 -22.98 17.81 -16.98
N LYS A 155 -23.07 16.78 -16.12
CA LYS A 155 -24.32 16.19 -15.64
C LYS A 155 -24.78 16.75 -14.28
N GLY A 156 -24.08 17.75 -13.75
CA GLY A 156 -24.38 18.38 -12.45
C GLY A 156 -23.86 17.62 -11.22
N ASP A 157 -23.03 16.59 -11.42
CA ASP A 157 -22.44 15.79 -10.33
C ASP A 157 -21.10 16.41 -9.89
N GLU A 158 -21.11 17.64 -9.36
CA GLU A 158 -19.89 18.40 -9.00
C GLU A 158 -19.08 17.77 -7.84
N GLY A 159 -19.70 16.88 -7.06
CA GLY A 159 -19.07 16.17 -5.94
C GLY A 159 -18.41 14.84 -6.34
N VAL A 160 -18.09 14.64 -7.61
CA VAL A 160 -17.49 13.41 -8.14
C VAL A 160 -16.26 13.72 -8.98
N TRP A 161 -15.16 13.01 -8.70
CA TRP A 161 -13.88 13.15 -9.38
C TRP A 161 -13.50 11.90 -10.15
N GLY A 162 -12.75 12.08 -11.24
CA GLY A 162 -12.27 11.00 -12.08
C GLY A 162 -11.32 10.07 -11.33
N GLY A 163 -10.45 10.62 -10.47
CA GLY A 163 -9.47 9.82 -9.76
C GLY A 163 -9.14 10.29 -8.34
N TRP A 164 -8.19 9.60 -7.73
CA TRP A 164 -7.64 9.90 -6.41
C TRP A 164 -6.27 9.26 -6.25
N LEU A 165 -5.34 10.01 -5.68
CA LEU A 165 -3.95 9.60 -5.49
C LEU A 165 -3.39 10.13 -4.17
N PRO A 166 -2.90 9.28 -3.25
CA PRO A 166 -2.36 9.74 -1.97
C PRO A 166 -0.87 10.09 -2.07
N MET A 167 -0.52 11.18 -2.75
CA MET A 167 0.88 11.61 -2.94
C MET A 167 1.63 11.95 -1.64
N TRP A 168 0.91 12.16 -0.53
CA TRP A 168 1.51 12.35 0.79
C TRP A 168 1.95 11.04 1.47
N ALA A 169 1.51 9.88 0.98
CA ALA A 169 1.83 8.59 1.58
C ALA A 169 3.17 8.07 1.04
N TRP A 170 4.12 7.83 1.97
CA TRP A 170 5.47 7.37 1.63
C TRP A 170 5.45 6.09 0.78
N ASP A 171 4.52 5.17 1.02
CA ASP A 171 4.40 3.91 0.30
C ASP A 171 3.57 4.00 -1.00
N ARG A 172 3.23 5.21 -1.47
CA ARG A 172 2.36 5.46 -2.63
C ARG A 172 2.86 6.50 -3.62
N PHE A 173 3.83 7.34 -3.28
CA PHE A 173 4.26 8.40 -4.20
C PHE A 173 5.36 7.96 -5.17
N TRP A 174 6.27 7.08 -4.75
CA TRP A 174 7.50 6.76 -5.49
C TRP A 174 7.26 5.97 -6.78
N ASN A 175 6.19 5.18 -6.90
CA ASN A 175 5.86 4.53 -8.16
C ASN A 175 5.55 5.54 -9.27
N HIS A 176 4.98 6.70 -8.94
CA HIS A 176 4.73 7.78 -9.91
C HIS A 176 6.02 8.44 -10.35
N ILE A 177 7.02 8.53 -9.47
CA ILE A 177 8.35 9.02 -9.86
C ILE A 177 8.98 8.04 -10.86
N HIS A 178 8.91 6.73 -10.58
CA HIS A 178 9.43 5.72 -11.50
C HIS A 178 8.67 5.63 -12.83
N MET A 179 7.37 5.96 -12.84
CA MET A 179 6.56 6.06 -14.06
C MET A 179 7.10 7.11 -15.04
N PHE A 180 7.81 8.13 -14.54
CA PHE A 180 8.50 9.14 -15.33
C PHE A 180 10.00 8.85 -15.51
N ASP A 181 10.45 7.62 -15.30
CA ASP A 181 11.87 7.24 -15.26
C ASP A 181 12.69 8.07 -14.25
N GLY A 182 12.04 8.57 -13.21
CA GLY A 182 12.66 9.28 -12.10
C GLY A 182 13.17 8.34 -11.02
N LEU A 183 13.99 8.89 -10.13
CA LEU A 183 14.51 8.19 -8.96
C LEU A 183 14.19 8.97 -7.68
N VAL A 184 13.99 8.24 -6.58
CA VAL A 184 13.90 8.83 -5.23
C VAL A 184 15.30 8.99 -4.61
N VAL A 185 16.17 8.01 -4.84
CA VAL A 185 17.56 7.92 -4.34
C VAL A 185 18.46 7.44 -5.48
N ASP A 186 19.75 7.78 -5.44
CA ASP A 186 20.71 7.48 -6.50
C ASP A 186 20.97 5.98 -6.69
N GLU A 187 20.89 5.19 -5.62
CA GLU A 187 21.07 3.74 -5.66
C GLU A 187 20.45 3.05 -4.42
N LYS A 188 20.45 1.71 -4.38
CA LYS A 188 20.01 0.96 -3.19
C LYS A 188 20.92 1.31 -2.00
N TYR A 189 20.34 1.87 -0.94
CA TYR A 189 21.05 2.46 0.22
C TYR A 189 21.88 3.72 -0.09
N GLY A 190 21.62 4.37 -1.23
CA GLY A 190 22.24 5.63 -1.60
C GLY A 190 21.91 6.77 -0.63
N LYS A 191 22.70 7.84 -0.72
CA LYS A 191 22.62 8.98 0.21
C LYS A 191 22.22 10.28 -0.47
N LYS A 192 22.02 10.26 -1.79
CA LYS A 192 21.61 11.45 -2.55
C LYS A 192 20.12 11.39 -2.82
N CYS A 193 19.42 12.43 -2.39
CA CYS A 193 18.03 12.63 -2.74
C CYS A 193 17.94 13.02 -4.22
N MET A 194 17.21 12.24 -5.01
CA MET A 194 17.05 12.47 -6.46
C MET A 194 15.73 13.17 -6.80
N LEU A 195 14.94 13.54 -5.78
CA LEU A 195 13.62 14.16 -5.96
C LEU A 195 13.67 15.53 -6.64
N GLY A 196 14.84 16.19 -6.68
CA GLY A 196 15.03 17.47 -7.36
C GLY A 196 15.35 17.36 -8.86
N GLU A 197 15.59 16.15 -9.36
CA GLU A 197 15.91 15.92 -10.78
C GLU A 197 14.68 16.09 -11.69
N GLU A 198 14.93 16.38 -12.96
CA GLU A 198 13.91 16.73 -13.95
C GLU A 198 12.75 15.74 -14.00
N ASN A 199 13.03 14.44 -14.11
CA ASN A 199 12.02 13.39 -14.17
C ASN A 199 11.18 13.26 -12.89
N ALA A 200 11.80 13.41 -11.72
CA ALA A 200 11.06 13.37 -10.45
C ALA A 200 10.17 14.61 -10.29
N GLN A 201 10.67 15.79 -10.70
CA GLN A 201 9.89 17.02 -10.72
C GLN A 201 8.73 16.96 -11.72
N ALA A 202 8.92 16.32 -12.88
CA ALA A 202 7.86 16.08 -13.85
C ALA A 202 6.72 15.23 -13.27
N ALA A 203 7.06 14.13 -12.58
CA ALA A 203 6.08 13.29 -11.89
C ALA A 203 5.30 14.07 -10.81
N PHE A 204 6.00 14.86 -9.99
CA PHE A 204 5.33 15.70 -9.00
C PHE A 204 4.42 16.75 -9.63
N LYS A 205 4.84 17.37 -10.73
CA LYS A 205 4.04 18.34 -11.45
C LYS A 205 2.79 17.70 -12.05
N TRP A 206 2.91 16.52 -12.65
CA TRP A 206 1.79 15.75 -13.18
C TRP A 206 0.74 15.45 -12.09
N ALA A 207 1.18 14.93 -10.94
CA ALA A 207 0.27 14.62 -9.84
C ALA A 207 -0.35 15.89 -9.24
N TYR A 208 0.45 16.95 -9.08
CA TYR A 208 -0.02 18.25 -8.60
C TYR A 208 -1.08 18.84 -9.53
N ASP A 209 -0.89 18.75 -10.85
CA ASP A 209 -1.85 19.27 -11.80
C ASP A 209 -3.16 18.51 -11.79
N LEU A 210 -3.12 17.18 -11.67
CA LEU A 210 -4.34 16.38 -11.55
C LEU A 210 -5.14 16.74 -10.30
N GLU A 211 -4.50 16.94 -9.16
CA GLU A 211 -5.18 17.17 -7.88
C GLU A 211 -5.54 18.65 -7.61
N TRP A 212 -4.60 19.57 -7.86
CA TRP A 212 -4.68 20.96 -7.42
C TRP A 212 -4.96 21.95 -8.55
N THR A 213 -4.32 21.80 -9.70
CA THR A 213 -4.51 22.73 -10.83
C THR A 213 -5.84 22.46 -11.54
N ASN A 214 -6.09 21.22 -11.92
CA ASN A 214 -7.23 20.81 -12.73
C ASN A 214 -8.36 20.19 -11.91
N ASN A 215 -8.03 19.69 -10.72
CA ASN A 215 -8.94 19.01 -9.81
C ASN A 215 -9.71 17.86 -10.49
N TYR A 216 -8.98 17.02 -11.22
CA TYR A 216 -9.45 15.74 -11.79
C TYR A 216 -9.20 14.57 -10.85
N HIS A 217 -8.21 14.71 -9.96
CA HIS A 217 -8.09 13.93 -8.75
C HIS A 217 -8.71 14.68 -7.57
N ALA A 218 -9.44 13.95 -6.73
CA ALA A 218 -10.03 14.53 -5.54
C ALA A 218 -8.96 14.81 -4.48
N GLN A 219 -9.05 15.99 -3.86
CA GLN A 219 -8.26 16.38 -2.70
C GLN A 219 -8.76 15.68 -1.42
N PRO A 220 -7.95 15.55 -0.36
CA PRO A 220 -8.36 14.90 0.89
C PRO A 220 -9.68 15.42 1.46
N GLY A 221 -9.86 16.75 1.51
CA GLY A 221 -11.09 17.36 2.01
C GLY A 221 -12.33 17.06 1.17
N GLN A 222 -12.17 16.88 -0.14
CA GLN A 222 -13.25 16.59 -1.09
C GLN A 222 -13.81 15.17 -0.93
N VAL A 223 -13.00 14.24 -0.40
CA VAL A 223 -13.41 12.88 -0.07
C VAL A 223 -13.63 12.66 1.43
N GLU A 224 -13.82 13.74 2.21
CA GLU A 224 -13.97 13.68 3.68
C GLU A 224 -12.80 12.96 4.40
N ASN A 225 -11.59 13.08 3.86
CA ASN A 225 -10.38 12.38 4.29
C ASN A 225 -10.53 10.85 4.30
N LYS A 226 -11.49 10.30 3.55
CA LYS A 226 -11.66 8.86 3.37
C LYS A 226 -10.49 8.29 2.57
N TRP A 227 -10.08 7.09 2.93
CA TRP A 227 -9.16 6.31 2.10
C TRP A 227 -9.88 5.78 0.86
N PHE A 228 -9.13 5.29 -0.13
CA PHE A 228 -9.68 5.02 -1.46
C PHE A 228 -10.92 4.10 -1.45
N ARG A 229 -10.93 3.01 -0.67
CA ARG A 229 -12.08 2.08 -0.65
C ARG A 229 -13.35 2.77 -0.18
N GLN A 230 -13.25 3.55 0.90
CA GLN A 230 -14.38 4.29 1.42
C GLN A 230 -14.80 5.43 0.49
N ALA A 231 -13.87 6.07 -0.21
CA ALA A 231 -14.17 7.10 -1.21
C ALA A 231 -14.85 6.53 -2.46
N VAL A 232 -14.43 5.35 -2.95
CA VAL A 232 -15.08 4.61 -4.03
C VAL A 232 -16.48 4.13 -3.60
N ASN A 233 -16.62 3.58 -2.39
CA ASN A 233 -17.92 3.15 -1.82
C ASN A 233 -18.90 4.32 -1.70
N ALA A 234 -18.41 5.49 -1.27
CA ALA A 234 -19.18 6.72 -1.20
C ALA A 234 -19.45 7.36 -2.57
N LYS A 235 -18.86 6.80 -3.66
CA LYS A 235 -18.96 7.30 -5.03
C LYS A 235 -18.44 8.73 -5.21
N PHE A 236 -17.51 9.15 -4.36
CA PHE A 236 -16.81 10.43 -4.54
C PHE A 236 -15.81 10.35 -5.69
N ILE A 237 -15.25 9.17 -5.95
CA ILE A 237 -14.18 8.98 -6.94
C ILE A 237 -14.49 7.78 -7.83
N MET A 238 -14.13 7.88 -9.11
CA MET A 238 -14.35 6.83 -10.10
C MET A 238 -13.15 5.91 -10.28
N THR A 239 -11.96 6.40 -9.92
CA THR A 239 -10.70 5.69 -10.04
C THR A 239 -9.86 5.98 -8.79
N ALA A 240 -9.04 5.02 -8.37
CA ALA A 240 -8.06 5.27 -7.32
C ALA A 240 -6.78 4.49 -7.54
N GLU A 241 -5.65 5.15 -7.28
CA GLU A 241 -4.34 4.52 -7.25
C GLU A 241 -3.95 4.22 -5.82
N SER A 242 -3.93 2.93 -5.45
CA SER A 242 -3.47 2.55 -4.12
C SER A 242 -3.08 1.09 -4.04
N GLY A 243 -2.56 0.73 -2.87
CA GLY A 243 -2.32 -0.65 -2.49
C GLY A 243 -3.62 -1.42 -2.41
N THR A 244 -3.75 -2.43 -3.27
CA THR A 244 -4.89 -3.32 -3.31
C THR A 244 -4.63 -4.57 -2.49
N TYR A 245 -5.71 -4.96 -1.85
CA TYR A 245 -5.79 -6.12 -1.00
C TYR A 245 -6.95 -6.95 -1.49
N PRO A 246 -6.73 -7.80 -2.51
CA PRO A 246 -7.79 -8.29 -3.38
C PRO A 246 -9.01 -8.78 -2.61
N ILE A 247 -8.81 -9.69 -1.65
CA ILE A 247 -9.91 -10.26 -0.85
C ILE A 247 -10.69 -9.20 -0.05
N SER A 248 -9.98 -8.31 0.66
CA SER A 248 -10.67 -7.30 1.48
C SER A 248 -11.30 -6.19 0.63
N SER A 249 -10.62 -5.77 -0.45
CA SER A 249 -11.18 -4.79 -1.37
C SER A 249 -12.42 -5.34 -2.08
N ASP A 250 -12.35 -6.60 -2.53
CA ASP A 250 -13.44 -7.31 -3.20
C ASP A 250 -14.67 -7.38 -2.29
N ARG A 251 -14.50 -7.81 -1.03
CA ARG A 251 -15.58 -7.81 -0.04
C ARG A 251 -16.14 -6.41 0.22
N ASP A 252 -15.28 -5.41 0.47
CA ASP A 252 -15.70 -4.03 0.77
C ASP A 252 -16.53 -3.43 -0.38
N PHE A 253 -16.18 -3.74 -1.63
CA PHE A 253 -16.90 -3.27 -2.82
C PHE A 253 -18.17 -4.07 -3.10
N GLN A 254 -18.17 -5.38 -2.86
CA GLN A 254 -19.36 -6.26 -2.96
C GLN A 254 -20.46 -5.80 -2.00
N GLU A 255 -20.09 -5.57 -0.73
CA GLU A 255 -21.02 -5.11 0.31
C GLU A 255 -21.59 -3.72 -0.01
N ALA A 256 -20.80 -2.87 -0.66
CA ALA A 256 -21.23 -1.54 -1.11
C ALA A 256 -21.98 -1.54 -2.46
N GLY A 257 -22.13 -2.71 -3.12
CA GLY A 257 -22.79 -2.83 -4.41
C GLY A 257 -22.08 -2.05 -5.53
N ILE A 258 -20.76 -1.91 -5.45
CA ILE A 258 -19.95 -1.32 -6.50
C ILE A 258 -19.80 -2.34 -7.64
N LYS A 259 -19.62 -1.86 -8.87
CA LYS A 259 -19.13 -2.68 -9.99
C LYS A 259 -17.71 -2.20 -10.24
N TRP A 260 -16.71 -3.00 -9.91
CA TRP A 260 -15.28 -2.64 -9.94
C TRP A 260 -14.44 -3.60 -10.75
#